data_AF-A0A0F0KNU3-F1
#
_entry.id   AF-A0A0F0KNU3-F1
#
_cell.length_a   1.000
_cell.length_b   1.000
_cell.length_c   1.000
_cell.angle_alpha   90.00
_cell.angle_beta   90.00
_cell.angle_gamma   90.00
#
_symmetry.space_group_name_H-M   'P 1'
#
loop_
_entity.id
_entity.type
_entity.pdbx_description
1 polymer ?
#
loop_
_entity_poly.entity_id
_entity_poly.type
_entity_poly.pdbx_seq_one_letter_code
_entity_poly.pdbx_strand_id
1 'polypeptide(L)'
;MSGMRSVAGSTLVLLAGIALVGCGQSASVGTENQMLATYTPSGEPGGDGAQLAGVLEVRDGCVIFVNDQGDAVIPAFPEGIANWDGDTLRLRGSSVVPDQDIAVGEPADALGGGNNDGTADGVSVPTSCPTDAGVFVVAG
;
A
#
# COMPACT_ATOMS: atom_id res chain seq x y z
N MET A 1 -63.22 10.03 46.46
CA MET A 1 -62.23 10.24 47.54
C MET A 1 -60.90 9.77 46.97
N SER A 2 -60.26 10.57 46.13
CA SER A 2 -59.30 11.64 46.47
C SER A 2 -58.14 11.15 47.34
N GLY A 3 -56.99 10.99 46.70
CA GLY A 3 -55.67 10.81 47.31
C GLY A 3 -54.60 11.24 46.30
N MET A 4 -54.54 12.54 46.04
CA MET A 4 -53.52 13.17 45.19
C MET A 4 -52.33 13.62 46.04
N ARG A 5 -51.14 13.14 45.64
CA ARG A 5 -49.85 13.86 45.56
C ARG A 5 -49.10 14.29 46.83
N SER A 6 -47.87 13.78 46.94
CA SER A 6 -46.70 14.67 47.09
C SER A 6 -45.50 14.08 46.37
N VAL A 7 -44.97 14.88 45.45
CA VAL A 7 -43.76 14.64 44.65
C VAL A 7 -42.64 15.41 45.34
N ALA A 8 -41.62 14.71 45.80
CA ALA A 8 -40.30 15.24 46.11
C ALA A 8 -39.33 14.30 45.39
N GLY A 9 -38.57 14.70 44.36
CA GLY A 9 -37.77 15.92 44.31
C GLY A 9 -36.37 15.57 44.79
N SER A 10 -35.57 14.89 43.96
CA SER A 10 -34.12 14.81 44.12
C SER A 10 -33.50 14.29 42.81
N THR A 11 -33.22 15.26 41.94
CA THR A 11 -32.37 15.13 40.77
C THR A 11 -30.94 14.89 41.25
N LEU A 12 -30.36 13.73 40.96
CA LEU A 12 -28.92 13.51 41.10
C LEU A 12 -28.40 12.97 39.78
N VAL A 13 -27.95 13.93 38.97
CA VAL A 13 -27.21 13.74 37.72
C VAL A 13 -25.84 13.20 38.09
N LEU A 14 -25.52 11.97 37.68
CA LEU A 14 -24.16 11.43 37.67
C LEU A 14 -23.78 11.17 36.21
N LEU A 15 -23.25 12.23 35.58
CA LEU A 15 -22.47 12.16 34.35
C LEU A 15 -21.15 11.44 34.65
N ALA A 16 -21.11 10.13 34.40
CA ALA A 16 -19.85 9.39 34.33
C ALA A 16 -19.30 9.51 32.90
N GLY A 17 -18.44 10.51 32.70
CA GLY A 17 -17.64 10.64 31.48
C GLY A 17 -16.56 9.56 31.45
N ILE A 18 -16.72 8.57 30.58
CA ILE A 18 -15.62 7.68 30.21
C ILE A 18 -14.90 8.37 29.07
N ALA A 19 -13.80 9.06 29.42
CA ALA A 19 -12.79 9.46 28.47
C ALA A 19 -12.16 8.19 27.88
N LEU A 20 -12.65 7.75 26.73
CA LEU A 20 -11.89 6.84 25.89
C LEU A 20 -10.68 7.64 25.39
N VAL A 21 -9.56 7.44 26.09
CA VAL A 21 -8.21 7.65 25.58
C VAL A 21 -8.06 6.72 24.37
N GLY A 22 -8.60 7.16 23.23
CA GLY A 22 -8.22 6.61 21.95
C GLY A 22 -6.82 7.13 21.67
N CYS A 23 -5.82 6.27 21.86
CA CYS A 23 -4.47 6.51 21.39
C CYS A 23 -4.57 7.09 19.99
N GLY A 24 -4.10 8.33 19.83
CA GLY A 24 -3.72 8.85 18.54
C GLY A 24 -2.65 7.90 18.02
N GLN A 25 -3.07 6.93 17.21
CA GLN A 25 -2.18 6.20 16.36
C GLN A 25 -1.71 7.25 15.37
N SER A 26 -0.58 7.86 15.69
CA SER A 26 0.19 8.65 14.74
C SER A 26 0.45 7.73 13.56
N ALA A 27 -0.40 7.81 12.54
CA ALA A 27 -0.08 7.35 11.20
C ALA A 27 1.27 8.00 10.91
N SER A 28 2.29 7.16 10.85
CA SER A 28 3.66 7.59 10.65
C SER A 28 3.74 8.00 9.19
N VAL A 29 3.38 9.25 8.93
CA VAL A 29 3.57 9.94 7.64
C VAL A 29 5.06 9.81 7.32
N GLY A 30 5.41 8.80 6.52
CA GLY A 30 6.80 8.50 6.17
C GLY A 30 7.21 7.02 6.13
N THR A 31 6.40 6.07 6.63
CA THR A 31 6.74 4.62 6.53
C THR A 31 6.04 3.92 5.37
N GLU A 32 4.99 4.53 4.83
CA GLU A 32 4.07 3.90 3.89
C GLU A 32 4.77 3.60 2.55
N ASN A 33 5.67 4.46 2.06
CA ASN A 33 6.45 4.18 0.85
C ASN A 33 7.75 3.37 1.07
N GLN A 34 8.07 2.97 2.30
CA GLN A 34 9.28 2.18 2.58
C GLN A 34 9.16 0.72 2.14
N MET A 35 7.96 0.28 1.73
CA MET A 35 7.69 -1.09 1.27
C MET A 35 7.77 -1.23 -0.26
N LEU A 36 7.90 -0.13 -0.99
CA LEU A 36 8.00 -0.12 -2.44
C LEU A 36 9.45 -0.12 -2.89
N ALA A 37 9.78 -0.97 -3.86
CA ALA A 37 10.99 -0.76 -4.63
C ALA A 37 10.76 0.40 -5.61
N THR A 38 11.74 1.30 -5.72
CA THR A 38 11.64 2.47 -6.61
C THR A 38 12.88 2.65 -7.45
N TYR A 39 12.79 3.41 -8.54
CA TYR A 39 13.95 3.82 -9.32
C TYR A 39 13.79 5.23 -9.90
N THR A 40 14.90 5.92 -10.11
CA THR A 40 14.92 7.20 -10.83
C THR A 40 15.06 6.92 -12.34
N PRO A 41 14.08 7.29 -13.19
CA PRO A 41 14.18 7.06 -14.63
C PRO A 41 15.34 7.87 -15.26
N SER A 42 16.22 7.22 -16.03
CA SER A 42 17.37 7.86 -16.66
C SER A 42 17.36 7.85 -18.19
N GLY A 43 16.20 7.68 -18.84
CA GLY A 43 16.09 7.61 -20.30
C GLY A 43 14.65 7.38 -20.79
N GLU A 44 14.49 7.00 -22.07
CA GLU A 44 13.20 6.54 -22.62
C GLU A 44 12.68 5.32 -21.85
N PRO A 45 11.35 5.17 -21.68
CA PRO A 45 10.74 4.10 -20.89
C PRO A 45 11.04 2.73 -21.52
N GLY A 46 12.15 2.14 -21.10
CA GLY A 46 12.62 0.83 -21.53
C GLY A 46 12.02 -0.25 -20.65
N GLY A 47 11.01 -0.94 -21.19
CA GLY A 47 10.64 -2.28 -20.77
C GLY A 47 10.59 -3.14 -22.03
N ASP A 48 11.06 -4.38 -21.97
CA ASP A 48 11.12 -5.33 -23.10
C ASP A 48 9.74 -5.76 -23.64
N GLY A 49 8.69 -4.96 -23.40
CA GLY A 49 7.30 -5.33 -23.64
C GLY A 49 6.84 -6.47 -22.73
N ALA A 50 7.55 -6.70 -21.61
CA ALA A 50 7.15 -7.70 -20.62
C ALA A 50 5.97 -7.19 -19.81
N GLN A 51 5.18 -8.12 -19.30
CA GLN A 51 3.96 -7.83 -18.57
C GLN A 51 4.03 -8.49 -17.20
N LEU A 52 3.89 -7.69 -16.15
CA LEU A 52 3.75 -8.15 -14.78
C LEU A 52 2.28 -8.39 -14.49
N ALA A 53 1.91 -9.66 -14.42
CA ALA A 53 0.59 -10.12 -14.00
C ALA A 53 0.74 -10.99 -12.75
N GLY A 54 -0.16 -10.81 -11.80
CA GLY A 54 -0.13 -11.53 -10.54
C GLY A 54 -1.03 -10.86 -9.50
N VAL A 55 -1.14 -11.51 -8.35
CA VAL A 55 -1.88 -11.01 -7.18
C VAL A 55 -0.95 -10.17 -6.31
N LEU A 56 -1.43 -9.00 -5.89
CA LEU A 56 -0.68 -8.14 -4.97
C LEU A 56 -0.62 -8.78 -3.58
N GLU A 57 0.59 -8.92 -3.05
CA GLU A 57 0.83 -9.38 -1.68
C GLU A 57 1.81 -8.47 -0.96
N VAL A 58 1.78 -8.54 0.38
CA VAL A 58 2.84 -7.98 1.22
C VAL A 58 3.55 -9.13 1.92
N ARG A 59 4.85 -9.27 1.70
CA ARG A 59 5.69 -10.28 2.35
C ARG A 59 6.87 -9.60 3.02
N ASP A 60 7.05 -9.88 4.31
CA ASP A 60 8.15 -9.35 5.13
C ASP A 60 8.29 -7.81 5.15
N GLY A 61 7.23 -7.07 4.82
CA GLY A 61 7.25 -5.60 4.71
C GLY A 61 7.71 -5.11 3.33
N CYS A 62 7.52 -5.91 2.30
CA CYS A 62 7.75 -5.58 0.91
C CYS A 62 6.50 -5.87 0.08
N VAL A 63 6.14 -4.92 -0.79
CA VAL A 63 5.08 -5.13 -1.78
C VAL A 63 5.62 -6.01 -2.89
N ILE A 64 4.93 -7.11 -3.19
CA ILE A 64 5.29 -8.06 -4.23
C ILE A 64 4.06 -8.43 -5.06
N PHE A 65 4.30 -9.00 -6.23
CA PHE A 65 3.29 -9.72 -7.00
C PHE A 65 3.61 -11.20 -7.02
N VAL A 66 2.61 -12.04 -6.80
CA VAL A 66 2.72 -13.49 -6.95
C VAL A 66 2.03 -13.90 -8.25
N ASN A 67 2.78 -14.51 -9.15
CA ASN A 67 2.25 -14.98 -10.42
C ASN A 67 1.38 -16.25 -10.23
N ASP A 68 0.78 -16.76 -11.31
CA ASP A 68 -0.03 -17.98 -11.32
C ASP A 68 0.75 -19.26 -10.97
N GLN A 69 2.08 -19.22 -11.09
CA GLN A 69 2.99 -20.32 -10.73
C GLN A 69 3.41 -20.27 -9.25
N GLY A 70 3.06 -19.20 -8.53
CA GLY A 70 3.44 -18.98 -7.12
C GLY A 70 4.78 -18.28 -6.93
N ASP A 71 5.43 -17.82 -8.00
CA ASP A 71 6.68 -17.09 -7.92
C ASP A 71 6.44 -15.64 -7.51
N ALA A 72 7.25 -15.17 -6.56
CA ALA A 72 7.23 -13.80 -6.09
C ALA A 72 8.11 -12.90 -6.96
N VAL A 73 7.58 -11.74 -7.32
CA VAL A 73 8.26 -10.71 -8.09
C VAL A 73 8.14 -9.37 -7.37
N ILE A 74 9.25 -8.67 -7.22
CA ILE A 74 9.30 -7.33 -6.60
C ILE A 74 9.11 -6.28 -7.70
N PRO A 75 7.99 -5.54 -7.71
CA PRO A 75 7.81 -4.43 -8.64
C PRO A 75 8.65 -3.22 -8.20
N ALA A 76 9.53 -2.75 -9.07
CA ALA A 76 10.25 -1.49 -8.92
C ALA A 76 9.54 -0.40 -9.73
N PHE A 77 9.00 0.61 -9.04
CA PHE A 77 8.25 1.70 -9.65
C PHE A 77 9.11 2.94 -9.88
N PRO A 78 8.86 3.73 -10.93
CA PRO A 78 9.40 5.08 -11.02
C PRO A 78 9.04 5.89 -9.77
N GLU A 79 9.99 6.69 -9.30
CA GLU A 79 9.74 7.59 -8.17
C GLU A 79 8.57 8.53 -8.46
N GLY A 80 7.65 8.64 -7.49
CA GLY A 80 6.52 9.56 -7.55
C GLY A 80 5.26 9.04 -8.27
N ILE A 81 5.30 7.85 -8.90
CA ILE A 81 4.11 7.30 -9.55
C ILE A 81 3.33 6.32 -8.68
N ALA A 82 4.01 5.64 -7.74
CA ALA A 82 3.42 4.62 -6.89
C ALA A 82 3.36 5.08 -5.44
N ASN A 83 2.21 4.86 -4.82
CA ASN A 83 1.99 5.12 -3.41
C ASN A 83 1.36 3.90 -2.74
N TRP A 84 1.95 3.48 -1.63
CA TRP A 84 1.41 2.44 -0.77
C TRP A 84 0.76 3.07 0.47
N ASP A 85 -0.34 2.50 0.97
CA ASP A 85 -0.98 2.95 2.22
C ASP A 85 -1.12 1.85 3.29
N GLY A 86 -0.49 0.70 3.07
CA GLY A 86 -0.58 -0.46 3.95
C GLY A 86 -1.53 -1.56 3.48
N ASP A 87 -2.45 -1.24 2.56
CA ASP A 87 -3.42 -2.22 2.03
C ASP A 87 -3.70 -2.04 0.52
N THR A 88 -3.49 -0.84 0.00
CA THR A 88 -3.74 -0.50 -1.42
C THR A 88 -2.52 0.15 -2.06
N LEU A 89 -2.13 -0.40 -3.21
CA LEU A 89 -1.17 0.20 -4.12
C LEU A 89 -1.91 1.13 -5.07
N ARG A 90 -1.59 2.42 -5.02
CA ARG A 90 -2.13 3.44 -5.93
C ARG A 90 -1.07 3.82 -6.93
N LEU A 91 -1.37 3.64 -8.21
CA LEU A 91 -0.53 4.11 -9.32
C LEU A 91 -1.18 5.36 -9.90
N ARG A 92 -0.45 6.47 -9.94
CA ARG A 92 -0.94 7.76 -10.45
C ARG A 92 0.15 8.51 -11.22
N GLY A 93 -0.26 9.26 -12.23
CA GLY A 93 0.61 10.29 -12.83
C GLY A 93 1.69 9.77 -13.78
N SER A 94 1.63 8.51 -14.19
CA SER A 94 2.41 8.00 -15.32
C SER A 94 1.63 8.23 -16.63
N SER A 95 2.33 8.53 -17.72
CA SER A 95 1.75 8.54 -19.07
C SER A 95 1.72 7.16 -19.73
N VAL A 96 2.39 6.17 -19.13
CA VAL A 96 2.57 4.82 -19.67
C VAL A 96 1.76 3.80 -18.89
N VAL A 97 1.68 3.94 -17.56
CA VAL A 97 0.89 3.09 -16.68
C VAL A 97 -0.43 3.78 -16.35
N PRO A 98 -1.59 3.14 -16.58
CA PRO A 98 -2.87 3.73 -16.26
C PRO A 98 -3.03 3.90 -14.75
N ASP A 99 -3.71 4.98 -14.36
CA ASP A 99 -4.12 5.22 -12.99
C ASP A 99 -4.98 4.05 -12.50
N GLN A 100 -4.54 3.38 -11.43
CA GLN A 100 -5.26 2.23 -10.86
C GLN A 100 -4.97 2.07 -9.37
N ASP A 101 -5.91 1.44 -8.67
CA ASP A 101 -5.79 1.05 -7.26
C ASP A 101 -5.87 -0.47 -7.18
N ILE A 102 -4.85 -1.09 -6.61
CA ILE A 102 -4.75 -2.55 -6.46
C ILE A 102 -4.68 -2.84 -4.96
N ALA A 103 -5.69 -3.51 -4.43
CA ALA A 103 -5.71 -3.92 -3.02
C ALA A 103 -4.93 -5.22 -2.83
N VAL A 104 -4.47 -5.50 -1.60
CA VAL A 104 -3.89 -6.82 -1.27
C VAL A 104 -4.89 -7.92 -1.61
N GLY A 105 -4.41 -8.97 -2.29
CA GLY A 105 -5.24 -10.08 -2.73
C GLY A 105 -5.92 -9.88 -4.08
N GLU A 106 -5.83 -8.68 -4.67
CA GLU A 106 -6.36 -8.40 -6.01
C GLU A 106 -5.28 -8.57 -7.08
N PRO A 107 -5.67 -9.02 -8.29
CA PRO A 107 -4.75 -9.05 -9.42
C PRO A 107 -4.45 -7.64 -9.93
N ALA A 108 -3.23 -7.41 -10.42
CA ALA A 108 -2.97 -6.26 -11.27
C ALA A 108 -3.56 -6.46 -12.67
N ASP A 109 -4.06 -5.39 -13.28
CA ASP A 109 -4.43 -5.32 -14.71
C ASP A 109 -3.19 -5.25 -15.62
N ALA A 110 -2.19 -6.07 -15.29
CA ALA A 110 -1.06 -6.41 -16.12
C ALA A 110 -0.16 -5.20 -16.44
N LEU A 111 0.77 -4.90 -15.53
CA LEU A 111 1.66 -3.73 -15.61
C LEU A 111 2.76 -3.94 -16.66
N GLY A 112 2.92 -3.00 -17.59
CA GLY A 112 4.00 -3.05 -18.59
C GLY A 112 5.36 -2.76 -17.98
N GLY A 113 6.42 -3.39 -18.50
CA GLY A 113 7.78 -3.18 -18.02
C GLY A 113 8.80 -4.17 -18.59
N GLY A 114 9.83 -4.46 -17.80
CA GLY A 114 10.93 -5.34 -18.19
C GLY A 114 11.57 -6.03 -16.99
N ASN A 115 11.99 -7.28 -17.19
CA ASN A 115 12.85 -7.97 -16.24
C ASN A 115 14.26 -7.40 -16.38
N ASN A 116 14.83 -6.96 -15.28
CA ASN A 116 16.24 -6.61 -15.27
C ASN A 116 16.99 -7.74 -14.56
N ASP A 117 17.80 -8.49 -15.32
CA ASP A 117 18.66 -9.58 -14.82
C ASP A 117 19.76 -9.11 -13.86
N GLY A 118 19.83 -7.80 -13.59
CA GLY A 118 20.50 -7.15 -12.48
C GLY A 118 19.78 -5.84 -12.20
N THR A 119 19.62 -5.45 -10.94
CA THR A 119 18.97 -4.18 -10.53
C THR A 119 19.32 -3.07 -11.50
N ALA A 120 18.34 -2.58 -12.27
CA ALA A 120 18.58 -1.45 -13.16
C ALA A 120 19.29 -0.34 -12.38
N ASP A 121 20.22 0.37 -13.01
CA ASP A 121 20.97 1.44 -12.34
C ASP A 121 19.97 2.39 -11.65
N GLY A 122 20.14 2.56 -10.33
CA GLY A 122 19.27 3.41 -9.52
C GLY A 122 18.01 2.75 -8.96
N VAL A 123 17.81 1.44 -9.09
CA VAL A 123 16.76 0.73 -8.34
C VAL A 123 17.14 0.63 -6.86
N SER A 124 16.28 1.18 -6.00
CA SER A 124 16.32 1.04 -4.55
C SER A 124 15.28 0.02 -4.12
N VAL A 125 15.73 -1.15 -3.66
CA VAL A 125 14.86 -2.20 -3.09
C VAL A 125 14.91 -2.13 -1.57
N PRO A 126 13.75 -2.09 -0.88
CA PRO A 126 13.71 -2.16 0.58
C PRO A 126 14.43 -3.39 1.13
N THR A 127 15.16 -3.24 2.24
CA THR A 127 15.87 -4.36 2.88
C THR A 127 14.94 -5.43 3.45
N SER A 128 13.66 -5.13 3.59
CA SER A 128 12.59 -6.06 3.94
C SER A 128 12.23 -7.03 2.81
N CYS A 129 12.57 -6.71 1.56
CA CYS A 129 12.18 -7.52 0.42
C CYS A 129 12.94 -8.86 0.38
N PRO A 130 12.26 -9.95 -0.03
CA PRO A 130 12.90 -11.25 -0.19
C PRO A 130 14.04 -11.18 -1.23
N THR A 131 15.22 -11.66 -0.85
CA THR A 131 16.42 -11.59 -1.71
C THR A 131 16.42 -12.64 -2.83
N ASP A 132 15.54 -13.63 -2.74
CA ASP A 132 15.35 -14.71 -3.72
C ASP A 132 14.29 -14.37 -4.78
N ALA A 133 13.55 -13.27 -4.63
CA ALA A 133 12.59 -12.80 -5.61
C ALA A 133 13.26 -11.99 -6.73
N GLY A 134 12.77 -12.16 -7.96
CA GLY A 134 13.19 -11.34 -9.10
C GLY A 134 12.64 -9.91 -9.00
N VAL A 135 13.36 -8.93 -9.56
CA VAL A 135 12.90 -7.54 -9.64
C VAL A 135 12.34 -7.26 -11.04
N PHE A 136 11.10 -6.76 -11.09
CA PHE A 136 10.45 -6.30 -12.32
C PHE A 136 10.42 -4.77 -12.33
N VAL A 137 11.00 -4.15 -13.36
CA VAL A 137 10.96 -2.70 -13.50
C VAL A 137 9.68 -2.32 -14.23
N VAL A 138 8.77 -1.65 -13.51
CA VAL A 138 7.50 -1.15 -14.05
C VAL A 138 7.79 0.08 -14.90
N ALA A 139 7.20 0.16 -16.08
CA ALA A 139 7.37 1.30 -16.97
C ALA A 139 6.88 2.61 -16.32
N GLY A 140 7.55 3.72 -16.64
CA GLY A 140 7.25 5.06 -16.11
C GLY A 140 6.84 6.06 -17.16
#